data_AF-A0A7S1U911-F1
#
_entry.id   AF-A0A7S1U911-F1
#
_cell.length_a   1.000
_cell.length_b   1.000
_cell.length_c   1.000
_cell.angle_alpha   90.00
_cell.angle_beta   90.00
_cell.angle_gamma   90.00
#
_symmetry.space_group_name_H-M   'P 1'
#
loop_
_entity.id
_entity.type
_entity.pdbx_description
1 polymer ?
#
loop_
_entity_poly.entity_id
_entity_poly.type
_entity_poly.pdbx_seq_one_letter_code
_entity_poly.pdbx_strand_id
1 'polypeptide(L)'
;FAPSPPPSPPPLDSYFNFPRGGPAARAAAAESVAALQKAGPQAIAAARGLRFAALGLAAATFTTAVSGAFVAGNDAGCAYNCFPKMTEDTWLPLEPLIEPSLQPWYRNFFENTPLVQLDHRVLAVSTAAGAAAAAAYARAATAGGKPLWGYLPPSARRAVAATAVVAAAQVGLGISTLLLYVPIGLAAAHQAGSLVVLSSSLWMLRSLRFANAAAGVGVTNLPGLALGAGSIGTGVAIMKYGNGKPDQPASIDMLCSED
;
A
#
# COMPACT_ATOMS: atom_id res chain seq x y z
N PHE A 1 21.00 -19.33 43.31
CA PHE A 1 19.87 -19.50 42.39
C PHE A 1 20.39 -19.36 40.97
N ALA A 2 20.46 -20.46 40.22
CA ALA A 2 20.82 -20.38 38.80
C ALA A 2 19.71 -19.63 38.05
N PRO A 3 20.05 -18.71 37.13
CA PRO A 3 19.05 -18.02 36.32
C PRO A 3 18.26 -19.05 35.51
N SER A 4 16.94 -18.95 35.53
CA SER A 4 16.08 -19.82 34.73
C SER A 4 16.40 -19.64 33.23
N PRO A 5 16.37 -20.71 32.43
CA PRO A 5 16.60 -20.62 31.01
C PRO A 5 15.58 -19.66 30.36
N PRO A 6 15.97 -18.97 29.28
CA PRO A 6 15.07 -18.08 28.57
C PRO A 6 13.85 -18.87 28.05
N PRO A 7 12.67 -18.22 27.97
CA PRO A 7 11.46 -18.87 27.48
C PRO A 7 11.66 -19.37 26.04
N SER A 8 11.14 -20.55 25.75
CA SER A 8 11.15 -21.10 24.40
C SER A 8 10.42 -20.17 23.43
N PRO A 9 10.90 -20.01 22.19
CA PRO A 9 10.20 -19.22 21.19
C PRO A 9 8.78 -19.77 20.98
N PRO A 10 7.79 -18.91 20.73
CA PRO A 10 6.41 -19.35 20.55
C PRO A 10 6.28 -20.24 19.30
N PRO A 11 5.27 -21.13 19.24
CA PRO A 11 5.07 -22.06 18.12
C PRO A 11 4.97 -21.30 16.79
N LEU A 12 5.48 -21.87 15.70
CA LEU A 12 5.42 -21.26 14.37
C LEU A 12 3.99 -20.78 14.01
N ASP A 13 2.98 -21.54 14.42
CA ASP A 13 1.55 -21.25 14.21
C ASP A 13 1.10 -19.91 14.80
N SER A 14 1.76 -19.44 15.86
CA SER A 14 1.46 -18.15 16.51
C SER A 14 1.88 -16.93 15.68
N TYR A 15 2.90 -17.07 14.82
CA TYR A 15 3.30 -16.05 13.86
C TYR A 15 2.35 -15.98 12.65
N PHE A 16 1.57 -17.05 12.44
CA PHE A 16 0.65 -17.21 11.32
C PHE A 16 -0.80 -16.96 11.73
N ASN A 17 -1.08 -15.84 12.39
CA ASN A 17 -2.46 -15.38 12.56
C ASN A 17 -3.02 -14.90 11.20
N PHE A 18 -3.44 -15.85 10.36
CA PHE A 18 -4.14 -15.63 9.09
C PHE A 18 -5.65 -15.72 9.32
N PRO A 19 -6.38 -14.59 9.36
CA PRO A 19 -7.84 -14.64 9.40
C PRO A 19 -8.38 -15.14 8.06
N ARG A 20 -9.27 -16.16 8.12
CA ARG A 20 -10.22 -16.63 7.09
C ARG A 20 -9.66 -17.00 5.72
N GLY A 21 -8.75 -17.98 5.70
CA GLY A 21 -8.57 -18.87 4.55
C GLY A 21 -8.88 -20.31 4.96
N GLY A 22 -9.55 -21.08 4.10
CA GLY A 22 -9.75 -22.52 4.33
C GLY A 22 -8.40 -23.24 4.56
N PRO A 23 -8.39 -24.44 5.17
CA PRO A 23 -7.15 -25.19 5.47
C PRO A 23 -6.17 -25.27 4.28
N ALA A 24 -6.68 -25.48 3.07
CA ALA A 24 -5.89 -25.53 1.84
C ALA A 24 -5.14 -24.21 1.53
N ALA A 25 -5.77 -23.05 1.77
CA ALA A 25 -5.14 -21.75 1.51
C ALA A 25 -4.00 -21.48 2.51
N ARG A 26 -4.14 -21.94 3.76
CA ARG A 26 -3.09 -21.86 4.78
C ARG A 26 -1.91 -22.76 4.43
N ALA A 27 -2.18 -24.00 4.01
CA ALA A 27 -1.14 -24.94 3.56
C ALA A 27 -0.34 -24.37 2.37
N ALA A 28 -1.02 -23.85 1.35
CA ALA A 28 -0.35 -23.26 0.19
C ALA A 28 0.52 -22.03 0.55
N ALA A 29 0.07 -21.21 1.51
CA ALA A 29 0.85 -20.08 2.00
C ALA A 29 2.09 -20.55 2.79
N ALA A 30 1.96 -21.59 3.62
CA ALA A 30 3.08 -22.17 4.36
C ALA A 30 4.13 -22.79 3.42
N GLU A 31 3.70 -23.51 2.39
CA GLU A 31 4.59 -24.03 1.35
C GLU A 31 5.35 -22.91 0.63
N SER A 32 4.65 -21.82 0.30
CA SER A 32 5.25 -20.63 -0.32
C SER A 32 6.31 -19.98 0.59
N VAL A 33 6.05 -19.91 1.91
CA VAL A 33 7.02 -19.41 2.90
C VAL A 33 8.27 -20.27 2.95
N ALA A 34 8.11 -21.59 3.09
CA ALA A 34 9.23 -22.53 3.13
C ALA A 34 10.06 -22.48 1.83
N ALA A 35 9.39 -22.39 0.67
CA ALA A 35 10.05 -22.27 -0.62
C ALA A 35 10.86 -20.97 -0.75
N LEU A 36 10.33 -19.83 -0.27
CA LEU A 36 11.04 -18.56 -0.26
C LEU A 36 12.25 -18.58 0.69
N GLN A 37 12.10 -19.18 1.87
CA GLN A 37 13.20 -19.32 2.83
C GLN A 37 14.34 -20.18 2.27
N LYS A 38 14.01 -21.29 1.59
CA LYS A 38 15.00 -22.13 0.90
C LYS A 38 15.67 -21.39 -0.27
N ALA A 39 14.93 -20.56 -0.99
CA ALA A 39 15.42 -19.78 -2.13
C ALA A 39 16.33 -18.60 -1.72
N GLY A 40 16.24 -18.17 -0.45
CA GLY A 40 17.13 -17.21 0.15
C GLY A 40 16.64 -15.75 0.14
N PRO A 41 17.46 -14.82 0.67
CA PRO A 41 17.04 -13.44 0.97
C PRO A 41 16.56 -12.64 -0.24
N GLN A 42 17.14 -12.87 -1.42
CA GLN A 42 16.75 -12.17 -2.65
C GLN A 42 15.31 -12.51 -3.07
N ALA A 43 14.88 -13.77 -2.91
CA ALA A 43 13.52 -14.19 -3.22
C ALA A 43 12.51 -13.60 -2.23
N ILE A 44 12.87 -13.56 -0.95
CA ILE A 44 12.07 -12.91 0.10
C ILE A 44 11.93 -11.40 -0.19
N ALA A 45 13.03 -10.73 -0.55
CA ALA A 45 13.02 -9.31 -0.90
C ALA A 45 12.13 -9.04 -2.12
N ALA A 46 12.19 -9.86 -3.16
CA ALA A 46 11.34 -9.74 -4.34
C ALA A 46 9.84 -9.91 -4.01
N ALA A 47 9.49 -10.91 -3.19
CA ALA A 47 8.12 -11.11 -2.74
C ALA A 47 7.61 -9.93 -1.89
N ARG A 48 8.47 -9.34 -1.05
CA ARG A 48 8.15 -8.12 -0.30
C ARG A 48 8.01 -6.91 -1.20
N GLY A 49 8.87 -6.75 -2.20
CA GLY A 49 8.78 -5.70 -3.21
C GLY A 49 7.42 -5.72 -3.91
N LEU A 50 6.96 -6.90 -4.34
CA LEU A 50 5.63 -7.07 -4.91
C LEU A 50 4.51 -6.70 -3.92
N ARG A 51 4.67 -7.01 -2.63
CA ARG A 51 3.72 -6.63 -1.58
C ARG A 51 3.68 -5.11 -1.35
N PHE A 52 4.83 -4.44 -1.39
CA PHE A 52 4.90 -2.97 -1.32
C PHE A 52 4.26 -2.32 -2.55
N ALA A 53 4.51 -2.88 -3.75
CA ALA A 53 3.82 -2.45 -4.96
C ALA A 53 2.29 -2.61 -4.84
N ALA A 54 1.80 -3.71 -4.24
CA ALA A 54 0.37 -3.90 -3.97
C ALA A 54 -0.21 -2.87 -2.99
N LEU A 55 0.56 -2.45 -1.99
CA LEU A 55 0.16 -1.38 -1.06
C LEU A 55 0.07 -0.04 -1.78
N GLY A 56 1.11 0.31 -2.56
CA GLY A 56 1.13 1.52 -3.37
C GLY A 56 -0.03 1.55 -4.38
N LEU A 57 -0.33 0.41 -5.01
CA LEU A 57 -1.43 0.28 -5.95
C LEU A 57 -2.80 0.46 -5.29
N ALA A 58 -3.00 -0.08 -4.09
CA ALA A 58 -4.24 0.13 -3.33
C ALA A 58 -4.43 1.61 -2.97
N ALA A 59 -3.36 2.27 -2.52
CA ALA A 59 -3.38 3.71 -2.25
C ALA A 59 -3.65 4.53 -3.51
N ALA A 60 -2.95 4.25 -4.62
CA ALA A 60 -3.15 4.93 -5.90
C ALA A 60 -4.57 4.72 -6.45
N THR A 61 -5.13 3.52 -6.32
CA THR A 61 -6.51 3.23 -6.72
C THR A 61 -7.51 4.03 -5.90
N PHE A 62 -7.33 4.10 -4.57
CA PHE A 62 -8.16 4.92 -3.70
C PHE A 62 -8.10 6.40 -4.10
N THR A 63 -6.89 6.93 -4.29
CA THR A 63 -6.70 8.32 -4.74
C THR A 63 -7.34 8.56 -6.11
N THR A 64 -7.25 7.62 -7.04
CA THR A 64 -7.88 7.72 -8.37
C THR A 64 -9.40 7.72 -8.29
N ALA A 65 -9.98 6.90 -7.40
CA ALA A 65 -11.43 6.89 -7.17
C ALA A 65 -11.91 8.23 -6.58
N VAL A 66 -11.16 8.79 -5.63
CA VAL A 66 -11.44 10.12 -5.06
C VAL A 66 -11.30 11.22 -6.12
N SER A 67 -10.26 11.22 -6.96
CA SER A 67 -10.13 12.19 -8.06
C SER A 67 -11.26 12.08 -9.08
N GLY A 68 -11.78 10.87 -9.31
CA GLY A 68 -12.96 10.65 -10.15
C GLY A 68 -14.25 11.27 -9.59
N ALA A 69 -14.37 11.37 -8.26
CA ALA A 69 -15.49 12.07 -7.63
C ALA A 69 -15.42 13.59 -7.88
N PHE A 70 -14.22 14.19 -7.88
CA PHE A 70 -14.02 15.59 -8.26
C PHE A 70 -14.32 15.84 -9.75
N VAL A 71 -13.91 14.93 -10.64
CA VAL A 71 -14.29 15.02 -12.07
C VAL A 71 -15.81 15.07 -12.25
N ALA A 72 -16.55 14.25 -11.51
CA ALA A 72 -18.01 14.25 -11.54
C ALA A 72 -18.60 15.52 -10.91
N GLY A 73 -18.02 16.04 -9.83
CA GLY A 73 -18.48 17.26 -9.16
C GLY A 73 -18.25 18.55 -9.97
N ASN A 74 -17.23 18.58 -10.82
CA ASN A 74 -16.86 19.74 -11.64
C ASN A 74 -17.41 19.65 -13.08
N ASP A 75 -18.20 18.62 -13.39
CA ASP A 75 -18.64 18.28 -14.75
C ASP A 75 -17.48 18.18 -15.77
N ALA A 76 -16.28 17.88 -15.28
CA ALA A 76 -15.05 17.89 -16.09
C ALA A 76 -15.04 16.78 -17.14
N GLY A 77 -15.80 15.71 -16.88
CA GLY A 77 -16.07 14.63 -17.82
C GLY A 77 -16.86 15.06 -19.05
N CYS A 78 -17.61 16.17 -19.00
CA CYS A 78 -18.38 16.72 -20.12
C CYS A 78 -17.65 17.86 -20.86
N ALA A 79 -16.58 18.39 -20.27
CA ALA A 79 -15.82 19.53 -20.81
C ALA A 79 -14.65 19.12 -21.70
N TYR A 80 -14.02 17.98 -21.40
CA TYR A 80 -12.82 17.50 -22.10
C TYR A 80 -13.00 16.04 -22.50
N ASN A 81 -13.55 15.78 -23.69
CA ASN A 81 -14.01 14.46 -24.12
C ASN A 81 -13.09 13.77 -25.13
N CYS A 82 -11.95 14.36 -25.50
CA CYS A 82 -10.96 13.72 -26.36
C CYS A 82 -10.06 12.77 -25.53
N PHE A 83 -9.48 11.75 -26.16
CA PHE A 83 -8.44 10.91 -25.56
C PHE A 83 -7.48 10.41 -26.67
N PRO A 84 -6.15 10.40 -26.47
CA PRO A 84 -5.40 10.72 -25.25
C PRO A 84 -5.19 12.22 -25.01
N LYS A 85 -5.45 13.07 -26.01
CA LYS A 85 -5.39 14.53 -25.87
C LYS A 85 -6.50 15.05 -24.95
N MET A 86 -6.34 16.25 -24.39
CA MET A 86 -7.40 16.90 -23.59
C MET A 86 -8.47 17.56 -24.48
N THR A 87 -8.05 18.10 -25.63
CA THR A 87 -8.93 18.67 -26.67
C THR A 87 -8.51 18.13 -28.04
N GLU A 88 -9.24 18.47 -29.11
CA GLU A 88 -8.95 18.01 -30.48
C GLU A 88 -7.50 18.36 -30.91
N ASP A 89 -7.09 19.59 -30.60
CA ASP A 89 -5.81 20.15 -31.06
C ASP A 89 -4.72 20.16 -29.99
N THR A 90 -5.06 19.95 -28.70
CA THR A 90 -4.12 20.18 -27.59
C THR A 90 -4.00 18.99 -26.64
N TRP A 91 -2.75 18.57 -26.39
CA TRP A 91 -2.42 17.55 -25.39
C TRP A 91 -2.69 18.02 -23.96
N LEU A 92 -2.22 19.21 -23.63
CA LEU A 92 -2.32 19.85 -22.33
C LEU A 92 -2.71 21.31 -22.54
N PRO A 93 -3.88 21.77 -22.08
CA PRO A 93 -4.27 23.16 -22.19
C PRO A 93 -3.50 23.96 -21.14
N LEU A 94 -2.24 24.33 -21.41
CA LEU A 94 -1.30 24.87 -20.41
C LEU A 94 -1.78 26.17 -19.76
N GLU A 95 -2.45 27.06 -20.51
CA GLU A 95 -2.92 28.34 -19.98
C GLU A 95 -3.97 28.19 -18.87
N PRO A 96 -5.02 27.36 -19.01
CA PRO A 96 -6.02 27.21 -17.95
C PRO A 96 -5.64 26.24 -16.81
N LEU A 97 -4.46 25.61 -16.80
CA LEU A 97 -4.14 24.60 -15.76
C LEU A 97 -4.00 25.17 -14.35
N ILE A 98 -3.55 26.42 -14.22
CA ILE A 98 -3.43 27.10 -12.94
C ILE A 98 -4.18 28.42 -13.04
N GLU A 99 -5.29 28.49 -12.32
CA GLU A 99 -6.11 29.68 -12.17
C GLU A 99 -5.59 30.47 -10.96
N PRO A 100 -4.94 31.65 -11.16
CA PRO A 100 -4.33 32.41 -10.08
C PRO A 100 -5.36 32.96 -9.08
N SER A 101 -6.62 33.13 -9.51
CA SER A 101 -7.70 33.59 -8.62
C SER A 101 -8.18 32.51 -7.63
N LEU A 102 -7.89 31.22 -7.88
CA LEU A 102 -8.16 30.15 -6.93
C LEU A 102 -7.10 30.12 -5.81
N GLN A 103 -7.42 30.80 -4.71
CA GLN A 103 -6.58 30.86 -3.50
C GLN A 103 -7.21 30.05 -2.35
N PRO A 104 -6.40 29.29 -1.59
CA PRO A 104 -4.97 28.99 -1.82
C PRO A 104 -4.74 28.10 -3.07
N TRP A 105 -3.54 28.16 -3.64
CA TRP A 105 -3.19 27.57 -4.94
C TRP A 105 -3.59 26.09 -5.12
N TYR A 106 -3.58 25.30 -4.04
CA TYR A 106 -3.92 23.87 -4.09
C TYR A 106 -5.39 23.61 -4.45
N ARG A 107 -6.27 24.62 -4.35
CA ARG A 107 -7.66 24.52 -4.81
C ARG A 107 -7.77 24.18 -6.29
N ASN A 108 -6.77 24.54 -7.09
CA ASN A 108 -6.74 24.17 -8.51
C ASN A 108 -6.87 22.64 -8.70
N PHE A 109 -6.28 21.81 -7.83
CA PHE A 109 -6.35 20.34 -7.94
C PHE A 109 -7.75 19.76 -7.69
N PHE A 110 -8.69 20.56 -7.16
CA PHE A 110 -10.03 20.12 -6.79
C PHE A 110 -11.13 20.90 -7.51
N GLU A 111 -10.85 22.14 -7.93
CA GLU A 111 -11.86 23.08 -8.43
C GLU A 111 -11.60 23.53 -9.88
N ASN A 112 -10.36 23.48 -10.36
CA ASN A 112 -10.03 23.85 -11.73
C ASN A 112 -10.36 22.68 -12.68
N THR A 113 -11.43 22.81 -13.46
CA THR A 113 -11.96 21.75 -14.35
C THR A 113 -10.89 21.09 -15.25
N PRO A 114 -10.06 21.83 -16.03
CA PRO A 114 -9.01 21.21 -16.82
C PRO A 114 -7.98 20.45 -15.97
N LEU A 115 -7.57 21.00 -14.82
CA LEU A 115 -6.57 20.34 -13.97
C LEU A 115 -7.14 19.09 -13.30
N VAL A 116 -8.35 19.15 -12.74
CA VAL A 116 -9.06 18.01 -12.13
C VAL A 116 -9.17 16.85 -13.11
N GLN A 117 -9.54 17.15 -14.36
CA GLN A 117 -9.66 16.14 -15.40
C GLN A 117 -8.31 15.56 -15.80
N LEU A 118 -7.28 16.39 -15.94
CA LEU A 118 -5.93 15.94 -16.25
C LEU A 118 -5.39 15.03 -15.15
N ASP A 119 -5.52 15.45 -13.89
CA ASP A 119 -5.06 14.72 -12.72
C ASP A 119 -5.71 13.34 -12.66
N HIS A 120 -7.03 13.27 -12.85
CA HIS A 120 -7.73 11.99 -12.87
C HIS A 120 -7.24 11.07 -14.00
N ARG A 121 -7.04 11.61 -15.21
CA ARG A 121 -6.50 10.83 -16.35
C ARG A 121 -5.10 10.29 -16.05
N VAL A 122 -4.21 11.13 -15.54
CA VAL A 122 -2.84 10.73 -15.19
C VAL A 122 -2.84 9.68 -14.08
N LEU A 123 -3.66 9.87 -13.04
CA LEU A 123 -3.82 8.90 -11.95
C LEU A 123 -4.37 7.55 -12.45
N ALA A 124 -5.38 7.57 -13.33
CA ALA A 124 -5.99 6.37 -13.89
C ALA A 124 -4.99 5.56 -14.74
N VAL A 125 -4.28 6.22 -15.67
CA VAL A 125 -3.27 5.56 -16.51
C VAL A 125 -2.10 5.06 -15.67
N SER A 126 -1.62 5.85 -14.71
CA SER A 126 -0.51 5.45 -13.83
C SER A 126 -0.89 4.27 -12.93
N THR A 127 -2.11 4.25 -12.42
CA THR A 127 -2.63 3.14 -11.60
C THR A 127 -2.75 1.85 -12.42
N ALA A 128 -3.29 1.92 -13.63
CA ALA A 128 -3.37 0.75 -14.52
C ALA A 128 -1.99 0.26 -14.96
N ALA A 129 -1.07 1.17 -15.28
CA ALA A 129 0.32 0.83 -15.58
C ALA A 129 1.01 0.17 -14.38
N GLY A 130 0.77 0.67 -13.15
CA GLY A 130 1.26 0.07 -11.92
C GLY A 130 0.73 -1.36 -11.69
N ALA A 131 -0.56 -1.58 -11.95
CA ALA A 131 -1.17 -2.92 -11.88
C ALA A 131 -0.54 -3.88 -12.90
N ALA A 132 -0.36 -3.44 -14.14
CA ALA A 132 0.30 -4.22 -15.19
C ALA A 132 1.78 -4.49 -14.85
N ALA A 133 2.50 -3.48 -14.36
CA ALA A 133 3.89 -3.60 -13.93
C ALA A 133 4.04 -4.59 -12.76
N ALA A 134 3.15 -4.56 -11.78
CA ALA A 134 3.17 -5.54 -10.68
C ALA A 134 2.90 -6.97 -11.19
N ALA A 135 1.98 -7.14 -12.15
CA ALA A 135 1.69 -8.43 -12.77
C ALA A 135 2.83 -8.93 -13.66
N ALA A 136 3.54 -8.03 -14.36
CA ALA A 136 4.74 -8.33 -15.13
C ALA A 136 5.90 -8.68 -14.20
N TYR A 137 6.14 -7.88 -13.16
CA TYR A 137 7.16 -8.13 -12.14
C TYR A 137 6.96 -9.50 -11.48
N ALA A 138 5.73 -9.85 -11.09
CA ALA A 138 5.43 -11.16 -10.53
C ALA A 138 5.79 -12.32 -11.46
N ARG A 139 5.73 -12.13 -12.79
CA ARG A 139 6.03 -13.16 -13.79
C ARG A 139 7.48 -13.18 -14.26
N ALA A 140 8.11 -12.02 -14.36
CA ALA A 140 9.42 -11.84 -14.96
C ALA A 140 10.56 -11.77 -13.93
N ALA A 141 10.30 -11.28 -12.70
CA ALA A 141 11.34 -11.19 -11.69
C ALA A 141 11.82 -12.59 -11.31
N THR A 142 13.08 -12.89 -11.57
CA THR A 142 13.73 -14.15 -11.18
C THR A 142 14.47 -13.95 -9.88
N ALA A 143 14.20 -14.82 -8.90
CA ALA A 143 14.92 -14.82 -7.63
C ALA A 143 15.07 -16.26 -7.10
N GLY A 144 16.25 -16.60 -6.59
CA GLY A 144 16.53 -17.96 -6.12
C GLY A 144 16.36 -19.03 -7.22
N GLY A 145 16.77 -18.73 -8.45
CA GLY A 145 16.85 -19.71 -9.55
C GLY A 145 15.56 -19.97 -10.34
N LYS A 146 14.43 -19.31 -10.03
CA LYS A 146 13.20 -19.39 -10.84
C LYS A 146 12.36 -18.10 -10.76
N PRO A 147 11.34 -17.93 -11.62
CA PRO A 147 10.45 -16.78 -11.57
C PRO A 147 9.69 -16.66 -10.24
N LEU A 148 9.48 -15.43 -9.77
CA LEU A 148 8.76 -15.10 -8.54
C LEU A 148 7.37 -15.75 -8.52
N TRP A 149 6.70 -15.81 -9.69
CA TRP A 149 5.41 -16.46 -9.91
C TRP A 149 5.34 -17.87 -9.30
N GLY A 150 6.43 -18.63 -9.41
CA GLY A 150 6.54 -19.99 -8.89
C GLY A 150 6.49 -20.09 -7.36
N TYR A 151 6.76 -19.00 -6.65
CA TYR A 151 6.68 -18.91 -5.19
C TYR A 151 5.35 -18.33 -4.69
N LEU A 152 4.51 -17.78 -5.58
CA LEU A 152 3.22 -17.24 -5.16
C LEU A 152 2.20 -18.37 -4.91
N PRO A 153 1.43 -18.32 -3.82
CA PRO A 153 0.31 -19.23 -3.61
C PRO A 153 -0.80 -18.96 -4.65
N PRO A 154 -1.67 -19.94 -4.96
CA PRO A 154 -2.72 -19.79 -5.97
C PRO A 154 -3.67 -18.61 -5.75
N SER A 155 -3.94 -18.24 -4.49
CA SER A 155 -4.74 -17.05 -4.17
C SER A 155 -4.05 -15.75 -4.59
N ALA A 156 -2.74 -15.63 -4.36
CA ALA A 156 -1.98 -14.44 -4.73
C ALA A 156 -1.85 -14.30 -6.26
N ARG A 157 -1.63 -15.41 -6.97
CA ARG A 157 -1.60 -15.40 -8.44
C ARG A 157 -2.93 -14.91 -9.03
N ARG A 158 -4.05 -15.39 -8.50
CA ARG A 158 -5.40 -14.95 -8.91
C ARG A 158 -5.63 -13.48 -8.60
N ALA A 159 -5.24 -13.01 -7.40
CA ALA A 159 -5.42 -11.62 -7.02
C ALA A 159 -4.60 -10.65 -7.88
N VAL A 160 -3.34 -10.99 -8.19
CA VAL A 160 -2.48 -10.21 -9.11
C VAL A 160 -3.10 -10.15 -10.52
N ALA A 161 -3.53 -11.29 -11.06
CA ALA A 161 -4.14 -11.34 -12.38
C ALA A 161 -5.47 -10.58 -12.44
N ALA A 162 -6.35 -10.79 -11.45
CA ALA A 162 -7.63 -10.11 -11.36
C ALA A 162 -7.47 -8.59 -11.27
N THR A 163 -6.53 -8.11 -10.43
CA THR A 163 -6.27 -6.67 -10.29
C THR A 163 -5.84 -6.05 -11.62
N ALA A 164 -4.93 -6.69 -12.37
CA ALA A 164 -4.50 -6.17 -13.66
C ALA A 164 -5.63 -6.16 -14.71
N VAL A 165 -6.43 -7.23 -14.78
CA VAL A 165 -7.55 -7.32 -15.73
C VAL A 165 -8.64 -6.30 -15.41
N VAL A 166 -9.06 -6.20 -14.15
CA VAL A 166 -10.11 -5.27 -13.74
C VAL A 166 -9.64 -3.82 -13.88
N ALA A 167 -8.37 -3.51 -13.57
CA ALA A 167 -7.81 -2.17 -13.80
C ALA A 167 -7.81 -1.79 -15.29
N ALA A 168 -7.45 -2.71 -16.19
CA ALA A 168 -7.51 -2.48 -17.63
C ALA A 168 -8.95 -2.26 -18.12
N ALA A 169 -9.89 -3.11 -17.66
CA ALA A 169 -11.31 -2.95 -17.97
C ALA A 169 -11.86 -1.61 -17.47
N GLN A 170 -11.43 -1.17 -16.28
CA GLN A 170 -11.85 0.09 -15.69
C GLN A 170 -11.37 1.30 -16.49
N VAL A 171 -10.14 1.29 -17.01
CA VAL A 171 -9.64 2.34 -17.91
C VAL A 171 -10.45 2.36 -19.21
N GLY A 172 -10.73 1.20 -19.81
CA GLY A 172 -11.58 1.12 -20.99
C GLY A 172 -12.99 1.68 -20.76
N LEU A 173 -13.59 1.38 -19.60
CA LEU A 173 -14.89 1.91 -19.19
C LEU A 173 -14.84 3.43 -18.94
N GLY A 174 -13.75 3.94 -18.35
CA GLY A 174 -13.56 5.38 -18.13
C GLY A 174 -13.41 6.15 -19.44
N ILE A 175 -12.60 5.64 -20.37
CA ILE A 175 -12.47 6.19 -21.72
C ILE A 175 -13.82 6.14 -22.45
N SER A 176 -14.59 5.06 -22.32
CA SER A 176 -15.92 4.97 -22.93
C SER A 176 -16.89 6.00 -22.35
N THR A 177 -16.87 6.19 -21.02
CA THR A 177 -17.67 7.21 -20.32
C THR A 177 -17.30 8.60 -20.82
N LEU A 178 -16.02 8.87 -21.00
CA LEU A 178 -15.49 10.12 -21.53
C LEU A 178 -15.94 10.37 -22.98
N LEU A 179 -15.68 9.44 -23.90
CA LEU A 179 -15.96 9.63 -25.33
C LEU A 179 -17.47 9.75 -25.63
N LEU A 180 -18.32 9.20 -24.78
CA LEU A 180 -19.77 9.20 -24.94
C LEU A 180 -20.47 10.31 -24.14
N TYR A 181 -19.74 11.33 -23.68
CA TYR A 181 -20.29 12.47 -22.93
C TYR A 181 -21.00 12.08 -21.63
N VAL A 182 -20.37 11.20 -20.85
CA VAL A 182 -20.78 10.79 -19.49
C VAL A 182 -22.23 10.30 -19.40
N PRO A 183 -22.64 9.25 -20.16
CA PRO A 183 -23.95 8.65 -19.97
C PRO A 183 -24.07 8.12 -18.54
N ILE A 184 -25.16 8.44 -17.84
CA ILE A 184 -25.33 8.14 -16.40
C ILE A 184 -25.09 6.66 -16.09
N GLY A 185 -25.56 5.74 -16.95
CA GLY A 185 -25.33 4.31 -16.78
C GLY A 185 -23.85 3.92 -16.83
N LEU A 186 -23.07 4.50 -17.75
CA LEU A 186 -21.62 4.26 -17.85
C LEU A 186 -20.87 4.93 -16.71
N ALA A 187 -21.25 6.16 -16.34
CA ALA A 187 -20.66 6.86 -15.20
C ALA A 187 -20.87 6.10 -13.89
N ALA A 188 -22.08 5.59 -13.64
CA ALA A 188 -22.38 4.75 -12.47
C ALA A 188 -21.63 3.43 -12.51
N ALA A 189 -21.57 2.76 -13.67
CA ALA A 189 -20.78 1.55 -13.84
C ALA A 189 -19.29 1.81 -13.59
N HIS A 190 -18.77 2.95 -14.04
CA HIS A 190 -17.39 3.35 -13.81
C HIS A 190 -17.11 3.58 -12.33
N GLN A 191 -17.99 4.28 -11.60
CA GLN A 191 -17.85 4.45 -10.15
C GLN A 191 -17.88 3.11 -9.42
N ALA A 192 -18.83 2.22 -9.76
CA ALA A 192 -18.87 0.87 -9.18
C ALA A 192 -17.61 0.06 -9.52
N GLY A 193 -17.13 0.14 -10.76
CA GLY A 193 -15.90 -0.52 -11.20
C GLY A 193 -14.66 -0.07 -10.43
N SER A 194 -14.59 1.20 -10.02
CA SER A 194 -13.49 1.70 -9.18
C SER A 194 -13.40 0.97 -7.83
N LEU A 195 -14.55 0.64 -7.22
CA LEU A 195 -14.62 -0.14 -6.00
C LEU A 195 -14.18 -1.60 -6.21
N VAL A 196 -14.43 -2.16 -7.40
CA VAL A 196 -13.94 -3.50 -7.76
C VAL A 196 -12.42 -3.49 -7.90
N VAL A 197 -11.84 -2.47 -8.57
CA VAL A 197 -10.38 -2.31 -8.64
C VAL A 197 -9.80 -2.19 -7.23
N LEU A 198 -10.37 -1.31 -6.39
CA LEU A 198 -9.90 -1.12 -5.02
C LEU A 198 -9.97 -2.42 -4.21
N SER A 199 -11.09 -3.13 -4.28
CA SER A 199 -11.28 -4.42 -3.61
C SER A 199 -10.27 -5.47 -4.09
N SER A 200 -10.03 -5.56 -5.40
CA SER A 200 -9.04 -6.49 -5.97
C SER A 200 -7.60 -6.16 -5.56
N SER A 201 -7.25 -4.87 -5.48
CA SER A 201 -5.92 -4.41 -5.04
C SER A 201 -5.68 -4.70 -3.55
N LEU A 202 -6.69 -4.53 -2.69
CA LEU A 202 -6.65 -4.90 -1.28
C LEU A 202 -6.56 -6.42 -1.10
N TRP A 203 -7.27 -7.18 -1.93
CA TRP A 203 -7.15 -8.63 -1.97
C TRP A 203 -5.74 -9.07 -2.38
N MET A 204 -5.14 -8.43 -3.40
CA MET A 204 -3.75 -8.65 -3.80
C MET A 204 -2.80 -8.37 -2.63
N LEU A 205 -2.89 -7.19 -2.00
CA LEU A 205 -2.09 -6.81 -0.84
C LEU A 205 -2.20 -7.83 0.31
N ARG A 206 -3.43 -8.26 0.61
CA ARG A 206 -3.72 -9.24 1.67
C ARG A 206 -3.13 -10.60 1.34
N SER A 207 -3.27 -11.06 0.09
CA SER A 207 -2.80 -12.37 -0.38
C SER A 207 -1.28 -12.50 -0.35
N LEU A 208 -0.55 -11.37 -0.40
CA LEU A 208 0.91 -11.30 -0.36
C LEU A 208 1.50 -11.21 1.06
N ARG A 209 0.70 -11.33 2.12
CA ARG A 209 1.19 -11.27 3.51
C ARG A 209 2.16 -12.39 3.90
N PHE A 210 2.15 -13.52 3.18
CA PHE A 210 3.12 -14.59 3.39
C PHE A 210 4.57 -14.12 3.18
N ALA A 211 4.81 -13.10 2.35
CA ALA A 211 6.14 -12.53 2.14
C ALA A 211 6.74 -11.91 3.41
N ASN A 212 5.90 -11.29 4.27
CA ASN A 212 6.35 -10.77 5.56
C ASN A 212 6.69 -11.90 6.52
N ALA A 213 5.89 -12.96 6.52
CA ALA A 213 6.15 -14.14 7.34
C ALA A 213 7.45 -14.85 6.93
N ALA A 214 7.71 -14.98 5.63
CA ALA A 214 8.98 -15.51 5.12
C ALA A 214 10.20 -14.70 5.57
N ALA A 215 10.04 -13.38 5.72
CA ALA A 215 11.07 -12.49 6.23
C ALA A 215 11.17 -12.44 7.77
N GLY A 216 10.40 -13.24 8.50
CA GLY A 216 10.36 -13.18 9.97
C GLY A 216 9.77 -11.88 10.53
N VAL A 217 9.07 -11.09 9.70
CA VAL A 217 8.39 -9.87 10.15
C VAL A 217 7.04 -10.25 10.74
N GLY A 218 7.01 -10.44 12.06
CA GLY A 218 5.78 -10.54 12.83
C GLY A 218 4.98 -9.23 12.81
N VAL A 219 3.66 -9.33 13.01
CA VAL A 219 2.76 -8.16 13.16
C VAL A 219 3.15 -7.28 14.36
N THR A 220 4.06 -7.75 15.22
CA THR A 220 4.57 -7.08 16.41
C THR A 220 5.81 -6.18 16.18
N ASN A 221 6.40 -6.14 14.98
CA ASN A 221 7.61 -5.36 14.69
C ASN A 221 7.38 -4.29 13.61
N LEU A 222 6.38 -3.43 13.79
CA LEU A 222 6.37 -2.12 13.15
C LEU A 222 6.96 -1.11 14.16
N PRO A 223 8.18 -0.58 13.97
CA PRO A 223 8.50 0.71 14.56
C PRO A 223 7.48 1.70 13.99
N GLY A 224 6.75 2.36 14.89
CA GLY A 224 5.59 3.17 14.56
C GLY A 224 5.88 4.14 13.40
N LEU A 225 5.12 3.99 12.32
CA LEU A 225 4.82 5.13 11.48
C LEU A 225 3.88 6.01 12.32
N ALA A 226 4.47 6.87 13.14
CA ALA A 226 3.77 7.89 13.90
C ALA A 226 3.21 8.91 12.91
N LEU A 227 2.06 8.60 12.31
CA LEU A 227 1.12 9.62 11.91
C LEU A 227 0.63 10.25 13.21
N GLY A 228 1.07 11.47 13.46
CA GLY A 228 0.76 12.24 14.64
C GLY A 228 -0.75 12.36 14.82
N ALA A 229 -1.27 11.63 15.81
CA ALA A 229 -2.50 11.95 16.49
C ALA A 229 -2.14 11.96 17.97
N GLY A 230 -2.10 13.16 18.56
CA GLY A 230 -1.79 13.34 19.96
C GLY A 230 -2.80 12.60 20.83
N SER A 231 -2.29 11.89 21.83
CA SER A 231 -3.08 11.46 22.99
C SER A 231 -2.14 11.21 24.16
N ILE A 232 -2.11 12.19 25.05
CA ILE A 232 -2.24 12.11 26.51
C ILE A 232 -1.71 10.83 27.16
N GLY A 233 -0.71 11.03 28.04
CA GLY A 233 0.10 9.99 28.62
C GLY A 233 -0.62 8.97 29.50
N THR A 234 0.03 7.82 29.61
CA THR A 234 0.04 7.03 30.84
C THR A 234 1.39 6.31 30.88
N GLY A 235 2.39 6.98 31.46
CA GLY A 235 3.69 6.35 31.73
C GLY A 235 3.55 5.44 32.94
N VAL A 236 3.49 4.13 32.73
CA VAL A 236 3.80 3.15 33.77
C VAL A 236 5.25 2.75 33.57
N ALA A 237 6.14 3.45 34.26
CA ALA A 237 7.52 3.03 34.45
C ALA A 237 7.54 1.94 35.53
N ILE A 238 7.82 0.70 35.15
CA ILE A 238 8.16 -0.35 36.13
C ILE A 238 9.64 -0.16 36.47
N MET A 239 9.88 0.66 37.50
CA MET A 239 11.19 0.81 38.15
C MET A 239 11.44 -0.44 39.01
N LYS A 240 12.50 -1.17 38.70
CA LYS A 240 13.01 -2.28 39.52
C LYS A 240 13.42 -1.73 40.90
N TYR A 241 12.70 -2.09 41.95
CA TYR A 241 13.20 -2.00 43.33
C TYR A 241 14.01 -3.27 43.65
N GLY A 242 15.33 -3.12 43.76
CA GLY A 242 16.21 -4.09 44.41
C GLY A 242 16.39 -3.70 45.87
N ASN A 243 16.05 -4.60 46.78
CA ASN A 243 16.09 -4.41 48.24
C ASN A 243 17.34 -5.09 48.84
N GLY A 244 17.98 -4.42 49.81
CA GLY A 244 19.06 -4.90 50.67
C GLY A 244 20.40 -4.21 50.38
N LYS A 245 21.07 -3.51 51.30
CA LYS A 245 21.06 -3.50 52.77
C LYS A 245 21.73 -2.18 53.24
N PRO A 246 21.37 -1.59 54.40
CA PRO A 246 21.93 -0.31 54.85
C PRO A 246 23.32 -0.51 55.46
N ASP A 247 24.23 0.43 55.23
CA ASP A 247 25.15 1.01 56.23
C ASP A 247 26.21 1.89 55.55
N GLN A 248 26.46 3.05 56.17
CA GLN A 248 27.56 4.02 55.99
C GLN A 248 27.27 5.27 55.11
N PRO A 249 27.36 6.50 55.69
CA PRO A 249 27.22 7.74 54.96
C PRO A 249 28.57 8.16 54.37
N ALA A 250 28.66 8.33 53.04
CA ALA A 250 29.80 8.97 52.40
C ALA A 250 29.42 10.41 52.00
N SER A 251 30.18 11.31 52.59
CA SER A 251 30.22 12.77 52.51
C SER A 251 30.15 13.35 51.09
N ILE A 252 29.43 14.46 50.99
CA ILE A 252 29.65 15.52 50.00
C ILE A 252 30.93 16.23 50.42
N ASP A 253 31.97 16.13 49.59
CA ASP A 253 33.08 17.08 49.60
C ASP A 253 33.25 17.69 48.21
N MET A 254 32.89 18.96 48.15
CA MET A 254 33.19 19.93 47.12
C MET A 254 34.44 20.65 47.59
N LEU A 255 35.61 20.45 46.97
CA LEU A 255 36.78 21.31 47.15
C LEU A 255 37.72 21.27 45.93
N CYS A 256 38.36 22.42 45.74
CA CYS A 256 39.19 22.92 44.65
C CYS A 256 40.58 22.26 44.48
N SER A 257 41.26 22.73 43.40
CA SER A 257 42.72 22.75 43.12
C SER A 257 43.31 21.44 42.57
N GLU A 258 44.24 21.41 41.61
CA GLU A 258 44.94 22.37 40.74
C GLU A 258 45.58 21.54 39.61
N ASP A 259 45.60 22.08 38.39
CA ASP A 259 46.75 22.19 37.46
C ASP A 259 46.31 22.94 36.20
#